data_AF-A0A950W0F5-F1
#
_entry.id   AF-A0A950W0F5-F1
#
_cell.length_a   1.000
_cell.length_b   1.000
_cell.length_c   1.000
_cell.angle_alpha   90.00
_cell.angle_beta   90.00
_cell.angle_gamma   90.00
#
_symmetry.space_group_name_H-M   'P 1'
#
loop_
_entity.id
_entity.type
_entity.pdbx_description
1 polymer ?
#
loop_
_entity_poly.entity_id
_entity_poly.type
_entity_poly.pdbx_seq_one_letter_code
_entity_poly.pdbx_strand_id
1 'polypeptide(L)'
;NASLEVVEDDAGLHVTFPRAILDRADRESREHTADPRKTTPTRAAVNDTQGTEIADAVDFAGPFLRLIDTAKKVSESRAVREGHLVRVIVLKLTPKLPPEATSIFSVKFTEDQMTVWLGDDNLPVAAERIQRGTAGFMFIKGSMMNRSTWTFAHVADRLVVLRDDSSYAGSGFGQKGEGRNVQVVTVR
;
A
#
# COMPACT_ATOMS: atom_id res chain seq x y z
N ASN A 1 -9.35 2.83 10.77
CA ASN A 1 -9.93 1.87 9.81
C ASN A 1 -11.13 2.49 9.15
N ALA A 2 -10.95 2.94 7.90
CA ALA A 2 -12.04 3.28 7.01
C ALA A 2 -12.32 2.04 6.15
N SER A 3 -13.59 1.72 5.96
CA SER A 3 -14.02 0.75 4.94
C SER A 3 -14.84 1.54 3.94
N LEU A 4 -14.58 1.30 2.66
CA LEU A 4 -15.26 1.95 1.54
C LEU A 4 -15.73 0.85 0.60
N GLU A 5 -16.89 1.07 0.01
CA GLU A 5 -17.46 0.14 -0.96
C GLU A 5 -17.18 0.68 -2.35
N VAL A 6 -16.78 -0.20 -3.26
CA VAL A 6 -16.41 0.18 -4.63
C VAL A 6 -17.21 -0.67 -5.59
N VAL A 7 -17.95 -0.02 -6.48
CA VAL A 7 -18.72 -0.69 -7.53
C VAL A 7 -18.24 -0.12 -8.85
N GLU A 8 -17.95 -1.00 -9.81
CA GLU A 8 -17.62 -0.60 -11.17
C GLU A 8 -18.73 -1.09 -12.10
N ASP A 9 -19.28 -0.17 -12.88
CA ASP A 9 -20.30 -0.43 -13.89
C ASP A 9 -19.99 0.31 -15.20
N ASP A 10 -20.89 0.20 -16.19
CA ASP A 10 -20.74 0.87 -17.49
C ASP A 10 -20.64 2.40 -17.39
N ALA A 11 -21.08 3.00 -16.27
CA ALA A 11 -20.98 4.44 -16.01
C ALA A 11 -19.64 4.82 -15.33
N GLY A 12 -18.87 3.84 -14.87
CA GLY A 12 -17.52 4.01 -14.32
C GLY A 12 -17.36 3.46 -12.91
N LEU A 13 -16.40 4.03 -12.18
CA LEU A 13 -16.04 3.62 -10.83
C LEU A 13 -16.81 4.45 -9.79
N HIS A 14 -17.64 3.79 -8.99
CA HIS A 14 -18.42 4.38 -7.90
C HIS A 14 -17.78 4.04 -6.57
N VAL A 15 -17.45 5.07 -5.79
CA VAL A 15 -16.86 4.93 -4.46
C VAL A 15 -17.87 5.40 -3.43
N THR A 16 -18.32 4.50 -2.57
CA THR A 16 -19.30 4.79 -1.52
C THR A 16 -18.62 4.84 -0.16
N PHE A 17 -18.67 6.03 0.45
CA PHE A 17 -18.27 6.22 1.85
C PHE A 17 -19.48 6.06 2.76
N PRO A 18 -19.40 5.21 3.81
CA PRO A 18 -20.45 5.12 4.81
C PRO A 18 -20.68 6.49 5.47
N ARG A 19 -21.94 6.88 5.68
CA ARG A 19 -22.27 8.19 6.26
C ARG A 19 -21.58 8.45 7.60
N ALA A 20 -21.47 7.41 8.43
CA ALA A 20 -20.77 7.49 9.72
C ALA A 20 -19.29 7.87 9.61
N ILE A 21 -18.61 7.54 8.50
CA ILE A 21 -17.23 7.93 8.23
C ILE A 21 -17.16 9.42 7.89
N LEU A 22 -18.06 9.90 7.04
CA LEU A 22 -18.14 11.32 6.67
C LEU A 22 -18.46 12.20 7.88
N ASP A 23 -19.45 11.82 8.69
CA ASP A 23 -19.82 12.57 9.89
C ASP A 23 -18.69 12.59 10.94
N ARG A 24 -17.87 11.53 10.99
CA ARG A 24 -16.67 11.48 11.84
C ARG A 24 -15.57 12.39 11.32
N ALA A 25 -15.29 12.38 10.02
CA ALA A 25 -14.30 13.25 9.40
C ALA A 25 -14.66 14.73 9.60
N ASP A 26 -15.94 15.09 9.48
CA ASP A 26 -16.43 16.45 9.74
C ASP A 26 -16.26 16.85 11.21
N ARG A 27 -16.58 15.95 12.15
CA ARG A 27 -16.38 16.22 13.57
C ARG A 27 -14.90 16.43 13.90
N GLU A 28 -14.03 15.56 13.40
CA GLU A 28 -12.58 15.70 13.56
C GLU A 28 -12.09 17.05 13.01
N SER A 29 -12.60 17.48 11.85
CA SER A 29 -12.27 18.79 11.28
C SER A 29 -12.65 19.94 12.22
N ARG A 30 -13.88 19.94 12.75
CA ARG A 30 -14.36 20.99 13.67
C ARG A 30 -13.55 21.02 14.96
N GLU A 31 -13.25 19.85 15.51
CA GLU A 31 -12.46 19.70 16.72
C GLU A 31 -11.02 20.20 16.54
N HIS A 32 -10.38 19.90 15.40
CA HIS A 32 -9.05 20.41 15.07
C HIS A 32 -9.03 21.93 14.80
N THR A 33 -10.09 22.49 14.21
CA THR A 33 -10.23 23.95 14.08
C THR A 33 -10.32 24.64 15.45
N ALA A 34 -10.97 24.02 16.43
CA ALA A 34 -11.06 24.54 17.79
C ALA A 34 -9.77 24.33 18.62
N ASP A 35 -9.09 23.20 18.41
CA ASP A 35 -7.80 22.87 19.03
C ASP A 35 -6.86 22.21 18.00
N PRO A 36 -5.86 22.95 17.48
CA PRO A 36 -4.90 22.44 16.48
C PRO A 36 -4.06 21.23 16.95
N ARG A 37 -4.13 20.86 18.24
CA ARG A 37 -3.43 19.66 18.75
C ARG A 37 -4.20 18.36 18.50
N LYS A 38 -5.49 18.44 18.15
CA LYS A 38 -6.32 17.26 17.92
C LYS A 38 -6.07 16.65 16.53
N THR A 39 -5.85 15.35 16.47
CA THR A 39 -5.59 14.68 15.18
C THR A 39 -6.87 14.49 14.37
N THR A 40 -6.72 14.34 13.04
CA THR A 40 -7.84 14.12 12.11
C THR A 40 -7.68 12.84 11.28
N PRO A 41 -7.49 11.66 11.94
CA PRO A 41 -7.11 10.43 11.25
C PRO A 41 -8.16 9.92 10.26
N THR A 42 -9.45 10.09 10.54
CA THR A 42 -10.52 9.68 9.62
C THR A 42 -10.58 10.63 8.43
N ARG A 43 -10.44 11.94 8.67
CA ARG A 43 -10.40 12.93 7.58
C ARG A 43 -9.18 12.76 6.68
N ALA A 44 -8.02 12.50 7.26
CA ALA A 44 -6.79 12.19 6.51
C ALA A 44 -7.03 10.97 5.60
N ALA A 45 -7.56 9.87 6.15
CA ALA A 45 -7.86 8.68 5.36
C ALA A 45 -8.86 8.92 4.21
N VAL A 46 -9.91 9.73 4.43
CA VAL A 46 -10.86 10.10 3.36
C VAL A 46 -10.19 10.93 2.27
N ASN A 47 -9.32 11.89 2.64
CA ASN A 47 -8.62 12.74 1.68
C ASN A 47 -7.51 12.00 0.92
N ASP A 48 -6.85 11.04 1.58
CA ASP A 48 -5.78 10.23 1.00
C ASP A 48 -6.34 9.17 0.03
N THR A 49 -7.66 8.97 0.00
CA THR A 49 -8.30 8.05 -0.93
C THR A 49 -8.30 8.65 -2.33
N GLN A 50 -7.32 8.25 -3.16
CA GLN A 50 -7.22 8.71 -4.54
C GLN A 50 -8.01 7.82 -5.49
N GLY A 51 -8.80 8.42 -6.40
CA GLY A 51 -9.59 7.67 -7.38
C GLY A 51 -8.74 6.77 -8.28
N THR A 52 -7.52 7.19 -8.60
CA THR A 52 -6.55 6.39 -9.37
C THR A 52 -6.03 5.17 -8.61
N GLU A 53 -5.82 5.29 -7.29
CA GLU A 53 -5.41 4.15 -6.46
C GLU A 53 -6.54 3.14 -6.30
N ILE A 54 -7.80 3.61 -6.22
CA ILE A 54 -8.97 2.71 -6.22
C ILE A 54 -9.14 2.03 -7.59
N ALA A 55 -8.96 2.77 -8.69
CA ALA A 55 -9.01 2.21 -10.04
C ALA A 55 -7.93 1.13 -10.23
N ASP A 56 -6.71 1.38 -9.77
CA ASP A 56 -5.64 0.39 -9.75
C ASP A 56 -5.99 -0.81 -8.84
N ALA A 57 -6.70 -0.60 -7.73
CA ALA A 57 -7.11 -1.69 -6.84
C ALA A 57 -8.18 -2.63 -7.44
N VAL A 58 -9.06 -2.14 -8.33
CA VAL A 58 -10.07 -2.98 -9.00
C VAL A 58 -9.53 -3.73 -10.23
N ASP A 59 -8.43 -3.26 -10.83
CA ASP A 59 -7.64 -4.02 -11.81
C ASP A 59 -6.14 -3.85 -11.57
N PHE A 60 -5.65 -4.62 -10.61
CA PHE A 60 -4.29 -4.51 -10.09
C PHE A 60 -3.27 -5.26 -10.93
N ALA A 61 -3.66 -5.95 -12.00
CA ALA A 61 -2.73 -6.75 -12.81
C ALA A 61 -1.63 -5.86 -13.43
N GLY A 62 -2.01 -4.74 -14.05
CA GLY A 62 -1.07 -3.77 -14.62
C GLY A 62 -0.11 -3.18 -13.57
N PRO A 63 -0.63 -2.57 -12.48
CA PRO A 63 0.20 -2.11 -11.36
C PRO A 63 1.13 -3.19 -10.80
N PHE A 64 0.63 -4.42 -10.59
CA PHE A 64 1.40 -5.54 -10.08
C PHE A 64 2.56 -5.92 -11.01
N LEU A 65 2.31 -6.01 -12.31
CA LEU A 65 3.35 -6.28 -13.31
C LEU A 65 4.42 -5.19 -13.34
N ARG A 66 4.03 -3.91 -13.23
CA ARG A 66 4.98 -2.79 -13.13
C ARG A 66 5.83 -2.87 -11.86
N LEU A 67 5.26 -3.32 -10.74
CA LEU A 67 5.98 -3.50 -9.48
C LEU A 67 7.08 -4.57 -9.59
N ILE A 68 6.81 -5.65 -10.33
CA ILE A 68 7.75 -6.77 -10.48
C ILE A 68 8.61 -6.69 -11.74
N ASP A 69 8.50 -5.63 -12.54
CA ASP A 69 9.28 -5.42 -13.79
C ASP A 69 10.80 -5.56 -13.57
N THR A 70 11.31 -5.10 -12.43
CA THR A 70 12.74 -5.18 -12.08
C THR A 70 13.08 -6.31 -11.10
N ALA A 71 12.13 -7.21 -10.85
CA ALA A 71 12.26 -8.27 -9.88
C ALA A 71 13.24 -9.36 -10.33
N LYS A 72 14.03 -9.85 -9.38
CA LYS A 72 14.80 -11.09 -9.53
C LYS A 72 14.28 -12.12 -8.55
N LYS A 73 13.98 -13.33 -9.03
CA LYS A 73 13.60 -14.45 -8.17
C LYS A 73 14.77 -14.83 -7.26
N VAL A 74 14.52 -14.82 -5.95
CA VAL A 74 15.48 -15.21 -4.91
C VAL A 74 15.25 -16.67 -4.52
N SER A 75 14.00 -17.04 -4.27
CA SER A 75 13.64 -18.39 -3.88
C SER A 75 12.20 -18.71 -4.25
N GLU A 76 11.89 -20.00 -4.23
CA GLU A 76 10.58 -20.54 -4.49
C GLU A 76 10.35 -21.75 -3.57
N SER A 77 9.21 -21.81 -2.90
CA SER A 77 8.86 -22.89 -1.99
C SER A 77 7.35 -23.16 -2.01
N ARG A 78 6.94 -24.21 -1.29
CA ARG A 78 5.52 -24.50 -1.04
C ARG A 78 5.21 -24.23 0.43
N ALA A 79 4.04 -23.69 0.70
CA ALA A 79 3.54 -23.44 2.05
C ALA A 79 2.03 -23.70 2.13
N VAL A 80 1.48 -23.58 3.33
CA VAL A 80 0.03 -23.55 3.55
C VAL A 80 -0.34 -22.15 4.03
N ARG A 81 -1.36 -21.55 3.41
CA ARG A 81 -1.93 -20.26 3.84
C ARG A 81 -3.45 -20.40 3.88
N GLU A 82 -4.03 -20.06 5.03
CA GLU A 82 -5.50 -20.14 5.23
C GLU A 82 -6.08 -21.50 4.84
N GLY A 83 -5.36 -22.60 5.15
CA GLY A 83 -5.77 -23.96 4.83
C GLY A 83 -5.50 -24.42 3.39
N HIS A 84 -5.04 -23.54 2.51
CA HIS A 84 -4.77 -23.85 1.10
C HIS A 84 -3.28 -24.00 0.83
N LEU A 85 -2.92 -24.95 -0.05
CA LEU A 85 -1.55 -25.08 -0.54
C LEU A 85 -1.25 -23.91 -1.47
N VAL A 86 -0.14 -23.22 -1.19
CA VAL A 86 0.31 -22.07 -1.97
C VAL A 86 1.76 -22.23 -2.39
N ARG A 87 2.10 -21.66 -3.54
CA ARG A 87 3.50 -21.49 -3.95
C ARG A 87 3.98 -20.11 -3.52
N VAL A 88 5.09 -20.07 -2.80
CA VAL A 88 5.68 -18.83 -2.30
C VAL A 88 6.86 -18.48 -3.17
N ILE A 89 6.83 -17.30 -3.78
CA ILE A 89 7.94 -16.76 -4.56
C ILE A 89 8.49 -15.55 -3.82
N VAL A 90 9.78 -15.58 -3.51
CA VAL A 90 10.48 -14.42 -2.96
C VAL A 90 11.23 -13.71 -4.08
N LEU A 91 10.97 -12.43 -4.23
CA LEU A 91 11.52 -11.55 -5.24
C LEU A 91 12.34 -10.46 -4.56
N LYS A 92 13.54 -10.20 -5.10
CA LYS A 92 14.30 -8.99 -4.80
C LYS A 92 13.99 -7.96 -5.87
N LEU A 93 13.43 -6.83 -5.45
CA LEU A 93 13.14 -5.72 -6.34
C LEU A 93 14.36 -4.81 -6.46
N THR A 94 14.53 -4.23 -7.64
CA THR A 94 15.57 -3.20 -7.87
C THR A 94 14.85 -1.86 -8.05
N PRO A 95 14.77 -1.02 -7.01
CA PRO A 95 14.05 0.24 -7.14
C PRO A 95 14.73 1.13 -8.19
N LYS A 96 13.93 1.65 -9.13
CA LYS A 96 14.38 2.69 -10.06
C LYS A 96 14.43 4.00 -9.27
N LEU A 97 15.60 4.35 -8.71
CA LEU A 97 15.78 5.64 -8.07
C LEU A 97 15.64 6.74 -9.13
N PRO A 98 14.85 7.81 -8.89
CA PRO A 98 14.83 8.94 -9.79
C PRO A 98 16.25 9.52 -9.90
N PRO A 99 16.70 9.95 -11.10
CA PRO A 99 18.09 10.36 -11.35
C PRO A 99 18.60 11.59 -10.58
N GLU A 100 17.85 12.16 -9.64
CA GLU A 100 18.25 13.36 -8.89
C GLU A 100 18.78 13.04 -7.49
N ALA A 101 19.93 12.37 -7.44
CA ALA A 101 20.83 12.48 -6.30
C ALA A 101 21.68 13.75 -6.51
N THR A 102 21.17 14.91 -6.11
CA THR A 102 22.01 16.11 -5.97
C THR A 102 22.99 15.93 -4.80
N SER A 103 24.09 16.69 -4.76
CA SER A 103 25.08 16.63 -3.66
C SER A 103 24.50 16.83 -2.26
N ILE A 104 23.30 17.41 -2.17
CA ILE A 104 22.60 17.76 -0.94
C ILE A 104 21.47 16.78 -0.56
N PHE A 105 21.01 15.90 -1.46
CA PHE A 105 19.92 14.96 -1.19
C PHE A 105 20.28 13.55 -1.65
N SER A 106 20.11 12.57 -0.77
CA SER A 106 20.42 11.16 -1.08
C SER A 106 19.31 10.25 -0.60
N VAL A 107 18.94 9.27 -1.42
CA VAL A 107 18.05 8.17 -1.04
C VAL A 107 18.76 6.87 -1.39
N LYS A 108 18.81 5.96 -0.42
CA LYS A 108 19.39 4.63 -0.60
C LYS A 108 18.47 3.59 -0.02
N PHE A 109 18.05 2.63 -0.85
CA PHE A 109 17.35 1.44 -0.38
C PHE A 109 18.35 0.36 -0.02
N THR A 110 18.20 -0.21 1.17
CA THR A 110 19.01 -1.34 1.65
C THR A 110 18.30 -2.66 1.46
N GLU A 111 16.96 -2.64 1.44
CA GLU A 111 16.11 -3.80 1.22
C GLU A 111 14.91 -3.36 0.39
N ASP A 112 14.58 -4.16 -0.62
CA ASP A 112 13.31 -4.09 -1.33
C ASP A 112 12.97 -5.51 -1.76
N GLN A 113 12.16 -6.18 -0.94
CA GLN A 113 11.80 -7.58 -1.12
C GLN A 113 10.29 -7.70 -1.23
N MET A 114 9.85 -8.52 -2.17
CA MET A 114 8.45 -8.86 -2.34
C MET A 114 8.26 -10.37 -2.22
N THR A 115 7.37 -10.79 -1.33
CA THR A 115 6.90 -12.17 -1.23
C THR A 115 5.55 -12.26 -1.93
N VAL A 116 5.41 -13.16 -2.88
CA VAL A 116 4.15 -13.42 -3.60
C VAL A 116 3.70 -14.82 -3.27
N TRP A 117 2.45 -14.95 -2.85
CA TRP A 117 1.78 -16.24 -2.68
C TRP A 117 0.87 -16.48 -3.87
N LEU A 118 1.09 -17.61 -4.55
CA LEU A 118 0.30 -18.05 -5.67
C LEU A 118 -0.61 -19.21 -5.24
N GLY A 119 -1.84 -19.21 -5.73
CA GLY A 119 -2.77 -20.33 -5.64
C GLY A 119 -2.30 -21.55 -6.44
N ASP A 120 -3.12 -22.60 -6.42
CA ASP A 120 -2.94 -23.81 -7.23
C ASP A 120 -3.08 -23.52 -8.74
N ASP A 121 -3.92 -22.55 -9.08
CA ASP A 121 -4.08 -21.94 -10.41
C ASP A 121 -2.86 -21.10 -10.88
N ASN A 122 -1.84 -20.92 -10.03
CA ASN A 122 -0.67 -20.07 -10.24
C ASN A 122 -0.96 -18.57 -10.26
N LEU A 123 -2.14 -18.14 -9.81
CA LEU A 123 -2.51 -16.75 -9.74
C LEU A 123 -2.19 -16.15 -8.36
N PRO A 124 -1.82 -14.85 -8.26
CA PRO A 124 -1.53 -14.22 -6.98
C PRO A 124 -2.75 -14.20 -6.07
N VAL A 125 -2.64 -14.76 -4.86
CA VAL A 125 -3.68 -14.70 -3.83
C VAL A 125 -3.32 -13.70 -2.72
N ALA A 126 -2.02 -13.44 -2.53
CA ALA A 126 -1.53 -12.41 -1.65
C ALA A 126 -0.13 -11.95 -2.08
N ALA A 127 0.28 -10.77 -1.62
CA ALA A 127 1.65 -10.32 -1.70
C ALA A 127 2.04 -9.47 -0.49
N GLU A 128 3.32 -9.47 -0.13
CA GLU A 128 3.89 -8.59 0.88
C GLU A 128 5.13 -7.96 0.28
N ARG A 129 5.27 -6.64 0.41
CA ARG A 129 6.49 -5.93 0.08
C ARG A 129 7.06 -5.27 1.32
N ILE A 130 8.34 -5.48 1.57
CA ILE A 130 9.11 -4.80 2.61
C ILE A 130 10.19 -3.98 1.92
N GLN A 131 10.15 -2.67 2.14
CA GLN A 131 11.13 -1.73 1.64
C GLN A 131 11.79 -1.02 2.81
N ARG A 132 13.12 -1.05 2.86
CA ARG A 132 13.92 -0.30 3.85
C ARG A 132 14.94 0.55 3.16
N GLY A 133 15.15 1.74 3.71
CA GLY A 133 16.16 2.63 3.20
C GLY A 133 16.53 3.72 4.16
N THR A 134 17.40 4.58 3.67
CA THR A 134 17.83 5.81 4.33
C THR A 134 17.65 6.97 3.37
N ALA A 135 17.17 8.09 3.90
CA ALA A 135 17.21 9.37 3.19
C ALA A 135 18.15 10.30 3.93
N GLY A 136 18.89 11.14 3.20
CA GLY A 136 19.81 12.11 3.77
C GLY A 136 19.67 13.46 3.10
N PHE A 137 19.76 14.51 3.89
CA PHE A 137 19.85 15.90 3.44
C PHE A 137 21.04 16.58 4.13
N MET A 138 22.04 16.99 3.36
CA MET A 138 23.34 17.45 3.87
C MET A 138 23.94 16.46 4.90
N PHE A 139 24.12 16.89 6.16
CA PHE A 139 24.67 16.08 7.26
C PHE A 139 23.60 15.32 8.06
N ILE A 140 22.33 15.49 7.73
CA ILE A 140 21.21 14.87 8.44
C ILE A 140 20.83 13.58 7.73
N LYS A 141 20.71 12.49 8.48
CA LYS A 141 20.27 11.18 7.98
C LYS A 141 19.00 10.74 8.69
N GLY A 142 18.14 10.09 7.92
CA GLY A 142 16.94 9.43 8.39
C GLY A 142 16.83 8.01 7.87
N SER A 143 16.01 7.22 8.54
CA SER A 143 15.67 5.85 8.14
C SER A 143 14.20 5.80 7.74
N MET A 144 13.87 4.89 6.84
CA MET A 144 12.50 4.58 6.43
C MET A 144 12.32 3.07 6.31
N MET A 145 11.14 2.61 6.71
CA MET A 145 10.64 1.27 6.48
C MET A 145 9.20 1.38 6.03
N ASN A 146 8.89 0.80 4.89
CA ASN A 146 7.53 0.62 4.41
C ASN A 146 7.25 -0.88 4.32
N ARG A 147 6.08 -1.29 4.82
CA ARG A 147 5.54 -2.63 4.60
C ARG A 147 4.16 -2.49 4.01
N SER A 148 3.93 -3.11 2.86
CA SER A 148 2.63 -3.19 2.20
C SER A 148 2.23 -4.65 2.07
N THR A 149 1.00 -4.97 2.44
CA THR A 149 0.44 -6.32 2.35
C THR A 149 -0.86 -6.27 1.57
N TRP A 150 -0.95 -7.09 0.53
CA TRP A 150 -2.13 -7.22 -0.30
C TRP A 150 -2.74 -8.62 -0.19
N THR A 151 -4.07 -8.68 -0.18
CA THR A 151 -4.83 -9.91 -0.44
C THR A 151 -5.64 -9.70 -1.70
N PHE A 152 -5.66 -10.69 -2.57
CA PHE A 152 -6.27 -10.58 -3.88
C PHE A 152 -7.47 -11.50 -4.06
N ALA A 153 -8.34 -11.12 -4.98
CA ALA A 153 -9.32 -12.00 -5.61
C ALA A 153 -9.16 -11.94 -7.13
N HIS A 154 -9.57 -13.02 -7.78
CA HIS A 154 -9.70 -13.08 -9.23
C HIS A 154 -11.18 -13.03 -9.58
N VAL A 155 -11.60 -11.95 -10.22
CA VAL A 155 -13.00 -11.74 -10.61
C VAL A 155 -13.04 -11.53 -12.12
N ALA A 156 -13.64 -12.49 -12.82
CA ALA A 156 -13.50 -12.62 -14.28
C ALA A 156 -12.00 -12.67 -14.66
N ASP A 157 -11.51 -11.71 -15.44
CA ASP A 157 -10.11 -11.63 -15.90
C ASP A 157 -9.28 -10.58 -15.12
N ARG A 158 -9.75 -10.13 -13.95
CA ARG A 158 -9.11 -9.05 -13.18
C ARG A 158 -8.53 -9.53 -11.86
N LEU A 159 -7.37 -9.00 -11.53
CA LEU A 159 -6.74 -9.13 -10.21
C LEU A 159 -7.22 -7.98 -9.31
N VAL A 160 -8.13 -8.26 -8.38
CA VAL A 160 -8.70 -7.27 -7.48
C VAL A 160 -7.97 -7.30 -6.14
N VAL A 161 -7.58 -6.14 -5.60
CA VAL A 161 -7.09 -6.00 -4.22
C VAL A 161 -8.28 -5.98 -3.27
N LEU A 162 -8.49 -7.05 -2.51
CA LEU A 162 -9.53 -7.09 -1.48
C LEU A 162 -9.13 -6.30 -0.23
N ARG A 163 -7.84 -6.33 0.10
CA ARG A 163 -7.28 -5.67 1.28
C ARG A 163 -5.88 -5.17 0.97
N ASP A 164 -5.64 -3.90 1.27
CA ASP A 164 -4.33 -3.28 1.33
C ASP A 164 -4.05 -2.85 2.78
N ASP A 165 -2.98 -3.38 3.35
CA ASP A 165 -2.47 -3.01 4.66
C ASP A 165 -1.06 -2.44 4.48
N SER A 166 -0.96 -1.12 4.54
CA SER A 166 0.31 -0.41 4.43
C SER A 166 0.69 0.18 5.78
N SER A 167 1.97 0.04 6.12
CA SER A 167 2.55 0.68 7.31
C SER A 167 3.86 1.32 6.93
N TYR A 168 4.11 2.48 7.53
CA TYR A 168 5.36 3.18 7.40
C TYR A 168 5.92 3.47 8.79
N ALA A 169 7.23 3.40 8.91
CA ALA A 169 7.96 3.88 10.07
C ALA A 169 9.20 4.61 9.57
N GLY A 170 9.50 5.76 10.17
CA GLY A 170 10.65 6.55 9.80
C GLY A 170 11.17 7.40 10.94
N SER A 171 12.42 7.78 10.82
CA SER A 171 13.10 8.67 11.77
C SER A 171 13.98 9.63 11.00
N GLY A 172 14.00 10.91 11.36
CA GLY A 172 14.86 11.92 10.74
C GLY A 172 14.63 13.29 11.37
N PHE A 173 15.61 14.19 11.29
CA PHE A 173 15.51 15.56 11.83
C PHE A 173 15.09 15.61 13.32
N GLY A 174 15.50 14.61 14.12
CA GLY A 174 15.14 14.52 15.54
C GLY A 174 13.71 14.05 15.81
N GLN A 175 12.93 13.70 14.78
CA GLN A 175 11.55 13.23 14.90
C GLN A 175 11.43 11.76 14.48
N LYS A 176 10.44 11.07 15.06
CA LYS A 176 10.01 9.74 14.66
C LYS A 176 8.55 9.81 14.23
N GLY A 177 8.21 9.13 13.15
CA GLY A 177 6.85 9.02 12.66
C GLY A 177 6.56 7.57 12.28
N GLU A 178 5.38 7.11 12.65
CA GLU A 178 4.84 5.82 12.22
C GLU A 178 3.37 6.00 11.81
N GLY A 179 2.93 5.19 10.87
CA GLY A 179 1.55 5.23 10.39
C GLY A 179 1.15 3.87 9.84
N ARG A 180 -0.15 3.60 9.89
CA ARG A 180 -0.75 2.41 9.28
C ARG A 180 -2.03 2.80 8.59
N ASN A 181 -2.18 2.41 7.35
CA ASN A 181 -3.40 2.53 6.59
C ASN A 181 -3.91 1.14 6.21
N VAL A 182 -5.21 0.96 6.36
CA VAL A 182 -5.90 -0.28 5.99
C VAL A 182 -7.06 0.11 5.10
N GLN A 183 -6.99 -0.32 3.85
CA GLN A 183 -8.07 -0.20 2.88
C GLN A 183 -8.65 -1.59 2.62
N VAL A 184 -9.98 -1.66 2.63
CA VAL A 184 -10.72 -2.85 2.26
C VAL A 184 -11.60 -2.46 1.08
N VAL A 185 -11.49 -3.20 -0.01
CA VAL A 185 -12.30 -3.01 -1.21
C VAL A 185 -13.22 -4.20 -1.32
N THR A 186 -14.51 -3.92 -1.45
CA THR A 186 -15.52 -4.93 -1.78
C THR A 186 -15.98 -4.64 -3.19
N VAL A 187 -15.76 -5.59 -4.10
CA VAL A 187 -16.28 -5.55 -5.48
C VAL A 187 -17.52 -6.44 -5.53
N ARG A 188 -18.57 -5.93 -6.18
CA ARG A 188 -19.81 -6.67 -6.45
C ARG A 188 -19.99 -6.90 -7.94
#